data_AF-A0A6J2Y8E9-F1
#
_entry.id   AF-A0A6J2Y8E9-F1
#
_cell.length_a   1.000
_cell.length_b   1.000
_cell.length_c   1.000
_cell.angle_alpha   90.00
_cell.angle_beta   90.00
_cell.angle_gamma   90.00
#
_symmetry.space_group_name_H-M   'P 1'
#
loop_
_entity.id
_entity.type
_entity.pdbx_description
1 polymer ?
#
loop_
_entity_poly.entity_id
_entity_poly.type
_entity_poly.pdbx_seq_one_letter_code
_entity_poly.pdbx_strand_id
1 'polypeptide(L)'
;MLRSKLQKSALYEDSIQNSELLDLSLQNCPSSEISKYFPNKNTTSNGFLDNIFTIQRNLNAELNQIDFKKHPIKFVYNPTVYASEPCEKYFKRYCHNSIKLLLVGMNPGPFGMCQTGVPFGDTNWVKNWLCIEGHVSKPPVECPARPVQGFNCTRKEQSGDRFWKFWSELCGTPDKFFSNAFVYNYCPLAFMDEGGKNLTPADIKDRKVLESVCDKYYLELIRLVQPELVIAIGSYIEKRTKALFKASKMTLPVICLPHPSPRAVNNNNWPEKARNFLEKHQLMHFFQ
;
A
#
# COMPACT_ATOMS: atom_id res chain seq x y z
N MET A 1 44.07 1.24 60.72
CA MET A 1 45.02 0.34 61.40
C MET A 1 45.54 -0.66 60.38
N LEU A 2 46.86 -0.85 60.36
CA LEU A 2 47.61 -2.09 60.05
C LEU A 2 46.98 -3.05 59.01
N ARG A 3 47.65 -3.51 57.96
CA ARG A 3 49.06 -3.94 57.83
C ARG A 3 49.23 -4.38 56.36
N SER A 4 50.27 -3.87 55.69
CA SER A 4 51.48 -4.63 55.29
C SER A 4 51.36 -5.21 53.87
N LYS A 5 52.11 -4.68 52.88
CA LYS A 5 53.52 -5.02 52.57
C LYS A 5 53.61 -6.48 52.06
N LEU A 6 54.30 -6.87 50.99
CA LEU A 6 55.55 -6.43 50.36
C LEU A 6 55.72 -7.43 49.17
N GLN A 7 55.97 -6.96 47.94
CA GLN A 7 57.27 -6.96 47.23
C GLN A 7 57.58 -8.15 46.29
N LYS A 8 57.99 -7.76 45.07
CA LYS A 8 59.16 -8.21 44.26
C LYS A 8 59.08 -9.57 43.55
N SER A 9 59.13 -9.54 42.22
CA SER A 9 60.31 -9.74 41.33
C SER A 9 60.22 -11.15 40.71
N ALA A 10 60.64 -11.50 39.50
CA ALA A 10 61.49 -10.94 38.45
C ALA A 10 61.01 -11.58 37.11
N LEU A 11 60.98 -10.85 36.00
CA LEU A 11 61.89 -10.95 34.83
C LEU A 11 62.33 -12.37 34.41
N TYR A 12 62.06 -12.68 33.13
CA TYR A 12 62.63 -13.66 32.16
C TYR A 12 61.48 -14.32 31.38
N GLU A 13 61.46 -14.51 30.07
CA GLU A 13 62.36 -14.22 28.95
C GLU A 13 61.54 -14.46 27.65
N ASP A 14 62.02 -13.94 26.54
CA ASP A 14 61.42 -13.98 25.20
C ASP A 14 61.09 -15.38 24.67
N SER A 15 60.02 -15.48 23.86
CA SER A 15 60.13 -15.60 22.39
C SER A 15 58.97 -16.39 21.74
N ILE A 16 58.70 -16.01 20.48
CA ILE A 16 58.11 -16.80 19.39
C ILE A 16 56.62 -16.54 19.00
N GLN A 17 56.52 -15.83 17.86
CA GLN A 17 55.61 -15.99 16.71
C GLN A 17 54.16 -15.45 16.74
N ASN A 18 53.98 -14.49 15.82
CA ASN A 18 52.93 -14.42 14.81
C ASN A 18 51.50 -14.76 15.23
N SER A 19 50.68 -13.73 15.43
CA SER A 19 49.34 -13.74 14.85
C SER A 19 49.02 -12.37 14.25
N GLU A 20 48.74 -12.40 12.95
CA GLU A 20 48.33 -11.25 12.16
C GLU A 20 47.04 -10.65 12.74
N LEU A 21 47.06 -9.35 12.97
CA LEU A 21 45.88 -8.52 13.16
C LEU A 21 45.03 -8.61 11.89
N LEU A 22 43.91 -9.34 11.94
CA LEU A 22 42.89 -9.30 10.90
C LEU A 22 42.19 -7.93 10.95
N ASP A 23 42.58 -7.08 10.01
CA ASP A 23 41.85 -5.89 9.58
C ASP A 23 40.46 -6.31 9.07
N LEU A 24 39.41 -5.86 9.75
CA LEU A 24 38.01 -6.07 9.37
C LEU A 24 37.53 -5.01 8.37
N SER A 25 38.41 -4.60 7.45
CA SER A 25 38.04 -3.71 6.36
C SER A 25 37.27 -4.49 5.27
N LEU A 26 36.17 -3.87 4.87
CA LEU A 26 35.19 -4.30 3.87
C LEU A 26 35.83 -4.85 2.58
N GLN A 27 35.96 -6.17 2.45
CA GLN A 27 36.11 -6.87 1.16
C GLN A 27 35.97 -8.38 1.35
N ASN A 28 34.74 -8.90 1.26
CA ASN A 28 34.46 -10.32 0.93
C ASN A 28 32.98 -10.46 0.53
N CYS A 29 32.63 -9.92 -0.65
CA CYS A 29 31.47 -10.42 -1.39
C CYS A 29 31.96 -11.58 -2.26
N PRO A 30 31.43 -12.81 -2.12
CA PRO A 30 31.65 -13.82 -3.14
C PRO A 30 30.93 -13.37 -4.41
N SER A 31 31.70 -13.17 -5.48
CA SER A 31 31.18 -13.03 -6.83
C SER A 31 30.25 -14.19 -7.12
N SER A 32 29.01 -13.89 -7.50
CA SER A 32 28.02 -14.86 -7.91
C SER A 32 28.51 -15.63 -9.14
N GLU A 33 29.07 -16.81 -8.95
CA GLU A 33 29.23 -17.76 -10.05
C GLU A 33 27.85 -18.27 -10.45
N ILE A 34 27.35 -17.75 -11.59
CA ILE A 34 26.13 -18.20 -12.22
C ILE A 34 26.41 -19.58 -12.83
N SER A 35 25.75 -20.60 -12.30
CA SER A 35 25.76 -21.94 -12.90
C SER A 35 25.21 -21.90 -14.32
N LYS A 36 26.02 -22.30 -15.31
CA LYS A 36 25.62 -22.40 -16.72
C LYS A 36 24.49 -23.42 -17.00
N TYR A 37 24.14 -24.24 -16.00
CA TYR A 37 23.10 -25.27 -16.14
C TYR A 37 21.75 -24.86 -15.56
N PHE A 38 21.70 -23.77 -14.79
CA PHE A 38 20.46 -23.20 -14.26
C PHE A 38 20.54 -21.67 -14.36
N PRO A 39 20.14 -21.07 -15.49
CA PRO A 39 19.98 -19.62 -15.53
C PRO A 39 18.86 -19.26 -14.56
N ASN A 40 19.25 -18.69 -13.42
CA ASN A 40 18.32 -18.12 -12.47
C ASN A 40 17.50 -17.07 -13.23
N LYS A 41 16.23 -17.34 -13.53
CA LYS A 41 15.29 -16.32 -14.01
C LYS A 41 14.98 -15.40 -12.84
N ASN A 42 15.97 -14.60 -12.46
CA ASN A 42 15.76 -13.37 -11.73
C ASN A 42 14.97 -12.45 -12.65
N THR A 43 13.65 -12.58 -12.65
CA THR A 43 12.79 -11.46 -12.99
C THR A 43 13.09 -10.41 -11.93
N THR A 44 14.10 -9.58 -12.16
CA THR A 44 14.57 -8.56 -11.23
C THR A 44 13.38 -7.74 -10.75
N SER A 45 13.27 -7.52 -9.44
CA SER A 45 12.19 -6.75 -8.79
C SER A 45 11.85 -5.44 -9.52
N ASN A 46 12.83 -4.82 -10.19
CA ASN A 46 12.65 -3.67 -11.07
C ASN A 46 11.56 -3.90 -12.15
N GLY A 47 11.59 -5.02 -12.87
CA GLY A 47 10.62 -5.28 -13.95
C GLY A 47 9.19 -5.46 -13.47
N PHE A 48 8.98 -5.98 -12.26
CA PHE A 48 7.64 -6.12 -11.67
C PHE A 48 7.03 -4.75 -11.35
N LEU A 49 7.78 -3.90 -10.64
CA LEU A 49 7.31 -2.56 -10.29
C LEU A 49 7.17 -1.66 -11.51
N ASP A 50 8.07 -1.75 -12.49
CA ASP A 50 7.98 -1.01 -13.75
C ASP A 50 6.70 -1.35 -14.52
N ASN A 51 6.28 -2.62 -14.50
CA ASN A 51 5.02 -3.05 -15.10
C ASN A 51 3.81 -2.49 -14.34
N ILE A 52 3.84 -2.48 -12.99
CA ILE A 52 2.78 -1.84 -12.19
C ILE A 52 2.67 -0.35 -12.50
N PHE A 53 3.79 0.37 -12.55
CA PHE A 53 3.78 1.80 -12.87
C PHE A 53 3.33 2.06 -14.31
N THR A 54 3.62 1.14 -15.23
CA THR A 54 3.09 1.20 -16.59
C THR A 54 1.57 1.02 -16.63
N ILE A 55 1.02 0.04 -15.90
CA ILE A 55 -0.43 -0.13 -15.73
C ILE A 55 -1.06 1.15 -15.16
N GLN A 56 -0.49 1.72 -14.10
CA GLN A 56 -1.00 2.95 -13.47
C GLN A 56 -0.96 4.17 -14.42
N ARG A 57 0.13 4.34 -15.18
CA ARG A 57 0.25 5.42 -16.17
C ARG A 57 -0.76 5.29 -17.29
N ASN A 58 -0.97 4.07 -17.80
CA ASN A 58 -1.93 3.80 -18.86
C ASN A 58 -3.37 4.02 -18.37
N LEU A 59 -3.69 3.56 -17.16
CA LEU A 59 -4.97 3.87 -16.49
C LEU A 59 -5.21 5.37 -16.39
N ASN A 60 -4.21 6.13 -15.92
CA ASN A 60 -4.31 7.59 -15.82
C ASN A 60 -4.48 8.26 -17.19
N ALA A 61 -3.78 7.78 -18.22
CA ALA A 61 -3.87 8.31 -19.57
C ALA A 61 -5.28 8.13 -20.17
N GLU A 62 -5.88 6.94 -20.04
CA GLU A 62 -7.24 6.68 -20.53
C GLU A 62 -8.30 7.45 -19.73
N LEU A 63 -8.17 7.51 -18.40
CA LEU A 63 -9.08 8.28 -17.56
C LEU A 63 -9.05 9.78 -17.86
N ASN A 64 -7.89 10.33 -18.22
CA ASN A 64 -7.75 11.74 -18.59
C ASN A 64 -8.46 12.10 -19.91
N GLN A 65 -8.82 11.13 -20.75
CA GLN A 65 -9.59 11.37 -21.98
C GLN A 65 -11.10 11.51 -21.72
N ILE A 66 -11.57 11.23 -20.51
CA ILE A 66 -12.99 11.24 -20.18
C ILE A 66 -13.36 12.58 -19.53
N ASP A 67 -14.33 13.28 -20.10
CA ASP A 67 -14.92 14.45 -19.46
C ASP A 67 -15.90 14.05 -18.35
N PHE A 68 -15.39 14.06 -17.13
CA PHE A 68 -16.16 13.80 -15.92
C PHE A 68 -16.83 15.05 -15.33
N LYS A 69 -16.51 16.27 -15.78
CA LYS A 69 -17.00 17.53 -15.15
C LYS A 69 -18.43 17.86 -15.58
N LYS A 70 -19.31 16.88 -15.45
CA LYS A 70 -20.75 16.98 -15.69
C LYS A 70 -21.48 16.89 -14.37
N HIS A 71 -22.57 17.65 -14.23
CA HIS A 71 -23.38 17.65 -13.01
C HIS A 71 -23.72 16.22 -12.54
N PRO A 72 -23.47 15.87 -11.26
CA PRO A 72 -23.12 16.77 -10.14
C PRO A 72 -21.62 17.00 -9.90
N ILE A 73 -20.74 16.41 -10.71
CA ILE A 73 -19.28 16.50 -10.52
C ILE A 73 -18.78 17.88 -10.92
N LYS A 74 -18.06 18.54 -10.00
CA LYS A 74 -17.36 19.81 -10.23
C LYS A 74 -15.84 19.66 -10.14
N PHE A 75 -15.37 18.79 -9.25
CA PHE A 75 -13.94 18.56 -9.03
C PHE A 75 -13.59 17.08 -9.19
N VAL A 76 -12.45 16.84 -9.84
CA VAL A 76 -11.89 15.50 -10.07
C VAL A 76 -10.44 15.54 -9.66
N TYR A 77 -10.07 14.71 -8.68
CA TYR A 77 -8.71 14.59 -8.18
C TYR A 77 -8.13 13.25 -8.58
N ASN A 78 -6.87 13.24 -9.01
CA ASN A 78 -6.09 12.03 -9.22
C ASN A 78 -4.81 12.04 -8.36
N PRO A 79 -4.84 11.54 -7.11
CA PRO A 79 -3.66 11.50 -6.25
C PRO A 79 -2.52 10.65 -6.79
N THR A 80 -2.77 9.69 -7.69
CA THR A 80 -1.66 8.92 -8.31
C THR A 80 -0.82 9.76 -9.27
N VAL A 81 -1.27 10.99 -9.59
CA VAL A 81 -0.53 11.97 -10.40
C VAL A 81 0.12 13.02 -9.50
N TYR A 82 -0.66 13.80 -8.74
CA TYR A 82 -0.10 14.93 -7.97
C TYR A 82 0.58 14.49 -6.66
N ALA A 83 0.32 13.27 -6.17
CA ALA A 83 1.00 12.66 -5.03
C ALA A 83 1.78 11.41 -5.50
N SER A 84 2.37 11.46 -6.71
CA SER A 84 3.10 10.35 -7.31
C SER A 84 4.29 9.91 -6.46
N GLU A 85 5.04 10.84 -5.85
CA GLU A 85 6.22 10.50 -5.05
C GLU A 85 5.90 9.58 -3.85
N PRO A 86 4.98 9.93 -2.93
CA PRO A 86 4.61 9.02 -1.83
C PRO A 86 3.88 7.77 -2.33
N CYS A 87 3.12 7.85 -3.43
CA CYS A 87 2.52 6.67 -4.07
C CYS A 87 3.60 5.68 -4.53
N GLU A 88 4.61 6.13 -5.28
CA GLU A 88 5.72 5.29 -5.72
C GLU A 88 6.51 4.71 -4.56
N LYS A 89 6.76 5.50 -3.50
CA LYS A 89 7.41 5.01 -2.28
C LYS A 89 6.60 3.89 -1.62
N TYR A 90 5.27 4.01 -1.60
CA TYR A 90 4.38 2.95 -1.11
C TYR A 90 4.52 1.66 -1.91
N PHE A 91 4.44 1.74 -3.25
CA PHE A 91 4.58 0.57 -4.11
C PHE A 91 5.99 -0.04 -4.03
N LYS A 92 7.05 0.77 -4.09
CA LYS A 92 8.44 0.30 -4.01
C LYS A 92 8.74 -0.40 -2.68
N ARG A 93 8.14 0.07 -1.58
CA ARG A 93 8.37 -0.49 -0.24
C ARG A 93 7.56 -1.75 0.01
N TYR A 94 6.32 -1.81 -0.47
CA TYR A 94 5.36 -2.80 0.01
C TYR A 94 4.70 -3.67 -1.08
N CYS A 95 4.89 -3.35 -2.37
CA CYS A 95 4.33 -4.15 -3.45
C CYS A 95 5.38 -5.10 -4.02
N HIS A 96 5.20 -6.40 -3.80
CA HIS A 96 6.10 -7.44 -4.29
C HIS A 96 5.34 -8.55 -5.02
N ASN A 97 6.05 -9.38 -5.76
CA ASN A 97 5.48 -10.45 -6.58
C ASN A 97 4.92 -11.66 -5.79
N SER A 98 5.04 -11.68 -4.46
CA SER A 98 4.54 -12.74 -3.58
C SER A 98 3.29 -12.35 -2.78
N ILE A 99 2.53 -11.32 -3.21
CA ILE A 99 1.30 -10.91 -2.53
C ILE A 99 0.29 -12.06 -2.56
N LYS A 100 -0.16 -12.50 -1.39
CA LYS A 100 -1.19 -13.55 -1.23
C LYS A 100 -2.59 -12.95 -1.19
N LEU A 101 -2.75 -11.85 -0.45
CA LEU A 101 -4.01 -11.19 -0.20
C LEU A 101 -4.00 -9.79 -0.82
N LEU A 102 -4.81 -9.57 -1.86
CA LEU A 102 -5.00 -8.24 -2.41
C LEU A 102 -6.26 -7.61 -1.82
N LEU A 103 -6.07 -6.62 -0.94
CA LEU A 103 -7.15 -5.85 -0.35
C LEU A 103 -7.51 -4.68 -1.27
N VAL A 104 -8.76 -4.59 -1.70
CA VAL A 104 -9.16 -3.63 -2.73
C VAL A 104 -10.24 -2.69 -2.21
N GLY A 105 -9.88 -1.42 -2.07
CA GLY A 105 -10.79 -0.31 -1.80
C GLY A 105 -11.41 0.26 -3.08
N MET A 106 -12.37 1.16 -2.90
CA MET A 106 -13.13 1.72 -4.03
C MET A 106 -12.37 2.84 -4.74
N ASN A 107 -12.18 3.96 -4.05
CA ASN A 107 -11.54 5.15 -4.58
C ASN A 107 -11.02 6.06 -3.45
N PRO A 108 -10.16 7.05 -3.75
CA PRO A 108 -9.59 7.93 -2.73
C PRO A 108 -10.62 8.69 -1.90
N GLY A 109 -10.41 8.73 -0.58
CA GLY A 109 -11.09 9.66 0.32
C GLY A 109 -10.40 11.03 0.37
N PRO A 110 -11.14 12.13 0.56
CA PRO A 110 -10.62 13.51 0.43
C PRO A 110 -9.54 13.90 1.44
N PHE A 111 -9.53 13.28 2.63
CA PHE A 111 -8.51 13.54 3.68
C PHE A 111 -7.50 12.39 3.83
N GLY A 112 -7.65 11.33 3.04
CA GLY A 112 -6.78 10.15 3.08
C GLY A 112 -5.89 10.13 1.86
N MET A 113 -6.14 9.19 0.95
CA MET A 113 -5.35 9.03 -0.28
C MET A 113 -5.27 10.31 -1.14
N CYS A 114 -6.28 11.19 -1.13
CA CYS A 114 -6.19 12.49 -1.81
C CYS A 114 -5.09 13.40 -1.24
N GLN A 115 -4.63 13.17 -0.01
CA GLN A 115 -3.58 13.93 0.66
C GLN A 115 -2.24 13.20 0.61
N THR A 116 -2.23 11.87 0.61
CA THR A 116 -1.02 11.07 0.83
C THR A 116 -0.59 10.22 -0.36
N GLY A 117 -1.44 10.01 -1.36
CA GLY A 117 -1.19 9.06 -2.44
C GLY A 117 -1.31 7.59 -2.03
N VAL A 118 -1.59 7.28 -0.76
CA VAL A 118 -1.67 5.91 -0.24
C VAL A 118 -3.12 5.49 0.01
N PRO A 119 -3.56 4.28 -0.41
CA PRO A 119 -4.91 3.77 -0.12
C PRO A 119 -5.24 3.80 1.37
N PHE A 120 -6.47 4.23 1.71
CA PHE A 120 -6.88 4.44 3.11
C PHE A 120 -5.91 5.35 3.89
N GLY A 121 -5.15 6.20 3.20
CA GLY A 121 -3.96 6.84 3.75
C GLY A 121 -4.24 8.08 4.58
N ASP A 122 -4.76 7.89 5.80
CA ASP A 122 -4.75 8.93 6.84
C ASP A 122 -3.30 9.37 7.13
N THR A 123 -3.06 10.68 7.20
CA THR A 123 -1.70 11.26 7.24
C THR A 123 -0.87 10.74 8.40
N ASN A 124 -1.47 10.56 9.59
CA ASN A 124 -0.76 10.07 10.77
C ASN A 124 -0.27 8.63 10.56
N TRP A 125 -1.12 7.75 10.04
CA TRP A 125 -0.77 6.34 9.83
C TRP A 125 0.22 6.16 8.69
N VAL A 126 0.07 6.91 7.60
CA VAL A 126 1.00 6.85 6.46
C VAL A 126 2.40 7.31 6.89
N LYS A 127 2.47 8.40 7.65
CA LYS A 127 3.73 8.94 8.14
C LYS A 127 4.36 8.06 9.22
N ASN A 128 3.62 7.78 10.29
CA ASN A 128 4.21 7.25 11.53
C ASN A 128 4.23 5.72 11.60
N TRP A 129 3.39 5.01 10.85
CA TRP A 129 3.36 3.55 10.85
C TRP A 129 3.84 2.95 9.53
N LEU A 130 3.37 3.47 8.39
CA LEU A 130 3.85 3.03 7.07
C LEU A 130 5.23 3.61 6.71
N CYS A 131 5.70 4.63 7.43
CA CYS A 131 6.99 5.29 7.20
C CYS A 131 7.13 5.81 5.75
N ILE A 132 6.07 6.43 5.24
CA ILE A 132 6.02 7.02 3.90
C ILE A 132 5.73 8.51 4.03
N GLU A 133 6.60 9.30 3.42
CA GLU A 133 6.43 10.74 3.21
C GLU A 133 6.98 11.10 1.83
N GLY A 134 6.52 12.22 1.27
CA GLY A 134 7.01 12.72 -0.01
C GLY A 134 6.34 14.03 -0.40
N HIS A 135 6.84 14.64 -1.47
CA HIS A 135 6.20 15.82 -2.04
C HIS A 135 4.81 15.49 -2.58
N VAL A 136 3.86 16.39 -2.29
CA VAL A 136 2.49 16.33 -2.79
C VAL A 136 2.17 17.66 -3.43
N SER A 137 2.01 17.63 -4.75
CA SER A 137 1.58 18.77 -5.56
C SER A 137 0.06 18.95 -5.49
N LYS A 138 -0.47 19.94 -6.22
CA LYS A 138 -1.91 20.23 -6.29
C LYS A 138 -2.57 19.60 -7.52
N PRO A 139 -3.86 19.25 -7.45
CA PRO A 139 -4.63 18.96 -8.66
C PRO A 139 -4.82 20.24 -9.49
N PRO A 140 -5.09 20.15 -10.81
CA PRO A 140 -5.22 21.32 -11.68
C PRO A 140 -6.31 22.32 -11.26
N VAL A 141 -7.39 21.82 -10.64
CA VAL A 141 -8.45 22.64 -10.07
C VAL A 141 -8.77 22.11 -8.69
N GLU A 142 -8.47 22.88 -7.66
CA GLU A 142 -8.79 22.53 -6.27
C GLU A 142 -10.22 22.94 -5.90
N CYS A 143 -10.92 22.06 -5.21
CA CYS A 143 -12.13 22.38 -4.47
C CYS A 143 -11.75 23.22 -3.23
N PRO A 144 -12.28 24.45 -3.07
CA PRO A 144 -11.97 25.29 -1.92
C PRO A 144 -12.30 24.63 -0.57
N ALA A 145 -13.36 23.80 -0.54
CA ALA A 145 -13.75 23.06 0.67
C ALA A 145 -12.87 21.82 0.95
N ARG A 146 -12.04 21.40 -0.01
CA ARG A 146 -11.18 20.19 0.05
C ARG A 146 -9.79 20.48 -0.53
N PRO A 147 -9.02 21.40 0.07
CA PRO A 147 -7.65 21.66 -0.37
C PRO A 147 -6.77 20.43 -0.17
N VAL A 148 -5.81 20.22 -1.07
CA VAL A 148 -4.73 19.25 -0.91
C VAL A 148 -3.61 19.92 -0.13
N GLN A 149 -3.40 19.49 1.10
CA GLN A 149 -2.35 20.01 2.00
C GLN A 149 -1.19 19.02 2.16
N GLY A 150 -1.26 17.87 1.49
CA GLY A 150 -0.25 16.81 1.62
C GLY A 150 -0.23 16.24 3.03
N PHE A 151 0.97 15.90 3.50
CA PHE A 151 1.21 15.43 4.87
C PHE A 151 0.96 16.47 5.96
N ASN A 152 0.72 17.74 5.60
CA ASN A 152 0.30 18.79 6.55
C ASN A 152 -1.22 18.84 6.77
N CYS A 153 -2.01 17.96 6.12
CA CYS A 153 -3.43 17.85 6.37
C CYS A 153 -3.70 17.43 7.83
N THR A 154 -4.35 18.32 8.58
CA THR A 154 -4.70 18.10 10.00
C THR A 154 -6.02 17.34 10.17
N ARG A 155 -6.76 17.14 9.07
CA ARG A 155 -8.04 16.43 9.10
C ARG A 155 -7.79 14.93 9.05
N LYS A 156 -8.34 14.23 10.03
CA LYS A 156 -8.36 12.76 10.08
C LYS A 156 -9.30 12.20 9.00
N GLU A 157 -8.84 11.20 8.26
CA GLU A 157 -9.69 10.37 7.40
C GLU A 157 -10.19 9.17 8.19
N GLN A 158 -11.45 9.19 8.60
CA GLN A 158 -12.00 8.22 9.56
C GLN A 158 -11.94 6.76 9.09
N SER A 159 -12.08 6.51 7.78
CA SER A 159 -12.02 5.15 7.22
C SER A 159 -10.60 4.62 7.29
N GLY A 160 -9.63 5.44 6.91
CA GLY A 160 -8.20 5.17 6.92
C GLY A 160 -7.62 5.04 8.33
N ASP A 161 -8.06 5.89 9.25
CA ASP A 161 -7.71 5.80 10.67
C ASP A 161 -8.15 4.45 11.24
N ARG A 162 -9.40 4.04 11.02
CA ARG A 162 -9.90 2.72 11.47
C ARG A 162 -9.14 1.58 10.80
N PHE A 163 -8.89 1.68 9.50
CA PHE A 163 -8.24 0.65 8.71
C PHE A 163 -6.80 0.41 9.19
N TRP A 164 -5.96 1.44 9.15
CA TRP A 164 -4.54 1.29 9.50
C TRP A 164 -4.31 1.11 11.00
N LYS A 165 -5.17 1.66 11.86
CA LYS A 165 -5.15 1.35 13.30
C LYS A 165 -5.33 -0.14 13.56
N PHE A 166 -6.34 -0.77 12.95
CA PHE A 166 -6.60 -2.20 13.13
C PHE A 166 -5.40 -3.05 12.71
N TRP A 167 -4.81 -2.77 11.54
CA TRP A 167 -3.65 -3.53 11.05
C TRP A 167 -2.40 -3.26 11.87
N SER A 168 -2.20 -2.03 12.36
CA SER A 168 -1.12 -1.70 13.30
C SER A 168 -1.23 -2.47 14.61
N GLU A 169 -2.44 -2.55 15.19
CA GLU A 169 -2.67 -3.29 16.44
C GLU A 169 -2.52 -4.81 16.24
N LEU A 170 -2.95 -5.33 15.08
CA LEU A 170 -2.87 -6.76 14.77
C LEU A 170 -1.44 -7.21 14.44
N CYS A 171 -0.73 -6.43 13.61
CA CYS A 171 0.55 -6.85 13.03
C CYS A 171 1.75 -6.27 13.78
N GLY A 172 1.57 -5.18 14.54
CA GLY A 172 2.66 -4.42 15.16
C GLY A 172 3.45 -3.59 14.15
N THR A 173 4.07 -4.23 13.15
CA THR A 173 4.86 -3.58 12.08
C THR A 173 4.16 -3.64 10.72
N PRO A 174 4.44 -2.68 9.81
CA PRO A 174 3.94 -2.76 8.45
C PRO A 174 4.49 -3.98 7.71
N ASP A 175 5.76 -4.36 7.92
CA ASP A 175 6.38 -5.48 7.20
C ASP A 175 5.65 -6.81 7.46
N LYS A 176 5.13 -7.02 8.68
CA LYS A 176 4.29 -8.20 8.98
C LYS A 176 3.00 -8.20 8.16
N PHE A 177 2.31 -7.07 8.05
CA PHE A 177 1.12 -6.95 7.20
C PHE A 177 1.47 -7.18 5.72
N PHE A 178 2.49 -6.50 5.22
CA PHE A 178 2.83 -6.51 3.80
C PHE A 178 3.51 -7.79 3.32
N SER A 179 4.03 -8.63 4.23
CA SER A 179 4.61 -9.94 3.89
C SER A 179 3.67 -10.82 3.06
N ASN A 180 2.35 -10.70 3.29
CA ASN A 180 1.33 -11.48 2.60
C ASN A 180 0.26 -10.62 1.94
N ALA A 181 0.09 -9.35 2.33
CA ALA A 181 -1.02 -8.53 1.88
C ALA A 181 -0.57 -7.25 1.18
N PHE A 182 -1.40 -6.72 0.29
CA PHE A 182 -1.21 -5.39 -0.29
C PHE A 182 -2.55 -4.68 -0.43
N VAL A 183 -2.56 -3.36 -0.32
CA VAL A 183 -3.79 -2.56 -0.42
C VAL A 183 -3.76 -1.74 -1.70
N TYR A 184 -4.84 -1.80 -2.46
CA TYR A 184 -5.01 -1.11 -3.73
C TYR A 184 -6.39 -0.45 -3.82
N ASN A 185 -6.55 0.59 -4.62
CA ASN A 185 -7.86 1.17 -4.94
C ASN A 185 -8.22 0.86 -6.38
N TYR A 186 -9.42 0.30 -6.59
CA TYR A 186 -9.93 -0.02 -7.93
C TYR A 186 -9.94 1.20 -8.87
N CYS A 187 -10.40 2.34 -8.38
CA CYS A 187 -10.41 3.60 -9.12
C CYS A 187 -9.46 4.60 -8.46
N PRO A 188 -8.53 5.24 -9.19
CA PRO A 188 -7.60 6.21 -8.62
C PRO A 188 -8.21 7.61 -8.47
N LEU A 189 -9.44 7.84 -8.93
CA LEU A 189 -10.06 9.18 -8.96
C LEU A 189 -10.98 9.43 -7.75
N ALA A 190 -10.89 10.63 -7.19
CA ALA A 190 -11.91 11.17 -6.30
C ALA A 190 -12.77 12.20 -7.04
N PHE A 191 -14.08 12.11 -6.84
CA PHE A 191 -15.07 12.99 -7.45
C PHE A 191 -15.77 13.80 -6.36
N MET A 192 -16.00 15.08 -6.61
CA MET A 192 -16.69 15.95 -5.66
C MET A 192 -17.67 16.88 -6.35
N ASP A 193 -18.77 17.19 -5.65
CA ASP A 193 -19.68 18.26 -6.02
C ASP A 193 -19.12 19.65 -5.68
N GLU A 194 -19.90 20.69 -5.97
CA GLU A 194 -19.54 22.09 -5.72
C GLU A 194 -19.16 22.37 -4.25
N GLY A 195 -19.85 21.72 -3.30
CA GLY A 195 -19.60 21.84 -1.87
C GLY A 195 -18.47 20.95 -1.34
N GLY A 196 -17.77 20.21 -2.22
CA GLY A 196 -16.73 19.28 -1.83
C GLY A 196 -17.25 17.99 -1.19
N LYS A 197 -18.54 17.67 -1.35
CA LYS A 197 -19.07 16.38 -0.93
C LYS A 197 -18.49 15.31 -1.85
N ASN A 198 -17.91 14.27 -1.26
CA ASN A 198 -17.42 13.12 -2.02
C ASN A 198 -18.58 12.42 -2.73
N LEU A 199 -18.42 12.25 -4.04
CA LEU A 199 -19.28 11.48 -4.91
C LEU A 199 -18.62 10.11 -5.14
N THR A 200 -19.39 9.05 -4.92
CA THR A 200 -18.98 7.68 -5.21
C THR A 200 -19.26 7.36 -6.68
N PRO A 201 -18.64 6.32 -7.27
CA PRO A 201 -18.98 5.88 -8.63
C PRO A 201 -20.50 5.63 -8.86
N ALA A 202 -21.24 5.29 -7.81
CA ALA A 202 -22.69 5.12 -7.89
C ALA A 202 -23.45 6.43 -8.19
N ASP A 203 -22.88 7.58 -7.81
CA ASP A 203 -23.44 8.92 -8.03
C ASP A 203 -23.14 9.48 -9.43
N ILE A 204 -22.35 8.76 -10.25
CA ILE A 204 -21.86 9.22 -11.55
C ILE A 204 -22.78 8.70 -12.68
N LYS A 205 -23.27 9.61 -13.54
CA LYS A 205 -24.11 9.25 -14.71
C LYS A 205 -23.37 8.35 -15.69
N ASP A 206 -22.17 8.76 -16.11
CA ASP A 206 -21.33 8.03 -17.08
C ASP A 206 -20.45 6.95 -16.40
N ARG A 207 -20.91 6.38 -15.26
CA ARG A 207 -20.11 5.43 -14.47
C ARG A 207 -19.64 4.23 -15.27
N LYS A 208 -20.39 3.78 -16.29
CA LYS A 208 -20.01 2.62 -17.11
C LYS A 208 -18.71 2.85 -17.87
N VAL A 209 -18.47 4.08 -18.33
CA VAL A 209 -17.22 4.43 -19.04
C VAL A 209 -16.05 4.40 -18.06
N LEU A 210 -16.20 5.02 -16.89
CA LEU A 210 -15.23 4.96 -15.80
C LEU A 210 -14.91 3.51 -15.41
N GLU A 211 -15.95 2.74 -15.12
CA GLU A 211 -15.84 1.35 -14.69
C GLU A 211 -15.22 0.46 -15.76
N SER A 212 -15.48 0.72 -17.05
CA SER A 212 -14.86 -0.05 -18.15
C SER A 212 -13.34 0.16 -18.19
N VAL A 213 -12.88 1.40 -18.02
CA VAL A 213 -11.45 1.72 -17.99
C VAL A 213 -10.80 1.14 -16.73
N CYS A 214 -11.40 1.36 -15.55
CA CYS A 214 -10.89 0.81 -14.30
C CYS A 214 -10.85 -0.74 -14.31
N ASP A 215 -11.88 -1.41 -14.85
CA ASP A 215 -11.90 -2.87 -14.97
C ASP A 215 -10.76 -3.42 -15.80
N LYS A 216 -10.48 -2.79 -16.95
CA LYS A 216 -9.39 -3.19 -17.84
C LYS A 216 -8.07 -3.26 -17.08
N TYR A 217 -7.69 -2.16 -16.44
CA TYR A 217 -6.41 -2.06 -15.75
C TYR A 217 -6.37 -2.78 -14.41
N TYR A 218 -7.51 -2.91 -13.73
CA TYR A 218 -7.61 -3.75 -12.54
C TYR A 218 -7.39 -5.22 -12.87
N LEU A 219 -7.93 -5.71 -14.00
CA LEU A 219 -7.69 -7.06 -14.47
C LEU A 219 -6.23 -7.29 -14.90
N GLU A 220 -5.60 -6.31 -15.55
CA GLU A 220 -4.16 -6.33 -15.85
C GLU A 220 -3.32 -6.42 -14.56
N LEU A 221 -3.63 -5.59 -13.56
CA LEU A 221 -2.97 -5.61 -12.26
C LEU A 221 -3.11 -6.98 -11.60
N ILE A 222 -4.32 -7.56 -11.55
CA ILE A 222 -4.54 -8.87 -10.93
C ILE A 222 -3.76 -9.97 -11.65
N ARG A 223 -3.68 -9.93 -12.98
CA ARG A 223 -2.90 -10.89 -13.76
C ARG A 223 -1.40 -10.76 -13.54
N LEU A 224 -0.92 -9.54 -13.25
CA LEU A 224 0.48 -9.27 -12.94
C LEU A 224 0.84 -9.67 -11.50
N VAL A 225 -0.01 -9.29 -10.53
CA VAL A 225 0.22 -9.53 -9.10
C VAL A 225 -0.04 -11.00 -8.72
N GLN A 226 -0.99 -11.66 -9.38
CA GLN A 226 -1.38 -13.05 -9.14
C GLN A 226 -1.64 -13.37 -7.65
N PRO A 227 -2.50 -12.61 -6.96
CA PRO A 227 -2.84 -12.92 -5.58
C PRO A 227 -3.58 -14.26 -5.49
N GLU A 228 -3.61 -14.86 -4.31
CA GLU A 228 -4.40 -16.08 -4.03
C GLU A 228 -5.85 -15.74 -3.67
N LEU A 229 -6.08 -14.54 -3.13
CA LEU A 229 -7.38 -14.07 -2.69
C LEU A 229 -7.53 -12.56 -2.88
N VAL A 230 -8.66 -12.12 -3.42
CA VAL A 230 -9.07 -10.71 -3.35
C VAL A 230 -10.00 -10.51 -2.14
N ILE A 231 -9.63 -9.57 -1.28
CA ILE A 231 -10.46 -9.08 -0.19
C ILE A 231 -11.04 -7.73 -0.63
N ALA A 232 -12.27 -7.74 -1.12
CA ALA A 232 -12.97 -6.52 -1.47
C ALA A 232 -13.40 -5.76 -0.20
N ILE A 233 -13.01 -4.51 -0.07
CA ILE A 233 -13.39 -3.65 1.06
C ILE A 233 -14.70 -2.94 0.71
N GLY A 234 -15.81 -3.56 1.08
CA GLY A 234 -17.17 -3.09 0.82
C GLY A 234 -17.86 -3.73 -0.39
N SER A 235 -19.20 -3.74 -0.32
CA SER A 235 -20.05 -4.50 -1.24
C SER A 235 -20.02 -4.00 -2.69
N TYR A 236 -19.72 -2.72 -2.93
CA TYR A 236 -19.57 -2.20 -4.29
C TYR A 236 -18.42 -2.90 -5.02
N ILE A 237 -17.25 -2.99 -4.38
CA ILE A 237 -16.05 -3.60 -4.96
C ILE A 237 -16.18 -5.11 -5.05
N GLU A 238 -16.86 -5.74 -4.10
CA GLU A 238 -17.17 -7.17 -4.18
C GLU A 238 -18.00 -7.46 -5.44
N LYS A 239 -19.11 -6.74 -5.64
CA LYS A 239 -20.00 -6.92 -6.79
C LYS A 239 -19.27 -6.63 -8.11
N ARG A 240 -18.49 -5.54 -8.17
CA ARG A 240 -17.73 -5.18 -9.36
C ARG A 240 -16.69 -6.25 -9.72
N THR A 241 -15.88 -6.65 -8.75
CA THR A 241 -14.82 -7.67 -8.95
C THR A 241 -15.42 -8.99 -9.38
N LYS A 242 -16.50 -9.47 -8.73
CA LYS A 242 -17.18 -10.73 -9.11
C LYS A 242 -17.77 -10.66 -10.52
N ALA A 243 -18.37 -9.54 -10.91
CA ALA A 243 -18.90 -9.35 -12.26
C ALA A 243 -17.79 -9.37 -13.32
N LEU A 244 -16.69 -8.64 -13.07
CA LEU A 244 -15.51 -8.62 -13.92
C LEU A 244 -14.91 -10.02 -14.07
N PHE A 245 -14.73 -10.75 -12.97
CA PHE A 245 -14.12 -12.08 -12.98
C PHE A 245 -14.98 -13.10 -13.72
N LYS A 246 -16.30 -13.03 -13.55
CA LYS A 246 -17.24 -13.85 -14.33
C LYS A 246 -17.11 -13.55 -15.83
N ALA A 247 -17.07 -12.27 -16.22
CA ALA A 247 -16.92 -11.87 -17.61
C ALA A 247 -15.58 -12.28 -18.22
N SER A 248 -14.50 -12.25 -17.43
CA SER A 248 -13.15 -12.59 -17.86
C SER A 248 -12.76 -14.05 -17.63
N LYS A 249 -13.69 -14.91 -17.17
CA LYS A 249 -13.44 -16.31 -16.79
C LYS A 249 -12.30 -16.49 -15.77
N MET A 250 -12.14 -15.53 -14.86
CA MET A 250 -11.16 -15.58 -13.77
C MET A 250 -11.74 -16.41 -12.60
N THR A 251 -10.96 -17.35 -12.07
CA THR A 251 -11.38 -18.26 -10.98
C THR A 251 -10.88 -17.83 -9.60
N LEU A 252 -10.13 -16.73 -9.51
CA LEU A 252 -9.62 -16.17 -8.26
C LEU A 252 -10.75 -15.89 -7.25
N PRO A 253 -10.70 -16.42 -6.01
CA PRO A 253 -11.73 -16.15 -5.02
C PRO A 253 -11.80 -14.68 -4.61
N VAL A 254 -13.02 -14.24 -4.29
CA VAL A 254 -13.33 -12.87 -3.84
C VAL A 254 -14.23 -12.95 -2.61
N ILE A 255 -13.75 -12.40 -1.50
CA ILE A 255 -14.54 -12.25 -0.26
C ILE A 255 -14.64 -10.78 0.15
N CYS A 256 -15.63 -10.45 0.98
CA CYS A 256 -15.99 -9.06 1.28
C CYS A 256 -15.76 -8.74 2.76
N LEU A 257 -14.80 -7.85 3.00
CA LEU A 257 -14.62 -7.21 4.29
C LEU A 257 -15.55 -5.98 4.35
N PRO A 258 -16.35 -5.79 5.42
CA PRO A 258 -17.16 -4.57 5.57
C PRO A 258 -16.30 -3.31 5.45
N HIS A 259 -16.82 -2.24 4.84
CA HIS A 259 -16.05 -1.01 4.67
C HIS A 259 -15.88 -0.26 6.02
N PRO A 260 -14.70 0.33 6.33
CA PRO A 260 -14.44 1.00 7.63
C PRO A 260 -15.18 2.32 7.86
N SER A 261 -15.77 2.90 6.81
CA SER A 261 -16.45 4.20 6.87
C SER A 261 -17.49 4.29 8.00
N PRO A 262 -17.53 5.41 8.74
CA PRO A 262 -18.53 5.68 9.77
C PRO A 262 -19.93 5.91 9.19
N ARG A 263 -20.04 6.14 7.86
CA ARG A 263 -21.33 6.33 7.19
C ARG A 263 -22.09 5.02 6.99
N ALA A 264 -21.42 3.88 7.14
CA ALA A 264 -22.10 2.60 7.12
C ALA A 264 -22.97 2.46 8.39
N VAL A 265 -24.22 2.08 8.19
CA VAL A 265 -25.20 1.91 9.28
C VAL A 265 -24.65 0.92 10.32
N ASN A 266 -24.75 1.26 11.60
CA ASN A 266 -24.29 0.43 12.73
C ASN A 266 -22.83 -0.04 12.62
N ASN A 267 -21.94 0.83 12.11
CA ASN A 267 -20.52 0.53 11.92
C ASN A 267 -19.61 1.20 12.97
N ASN A 268 -19.97 1.08 14.24
CA ASN A 268 -19.18 1.64 15.36
C ASN A 268 -18.09 0.69 15.86
N ASN A 269 -18.24 -0.62 15.61
CA ASN A 269 -17.35 -1.71 16.04
C ASN A 269 -16.63 -2.36 14.84
N TRP A 270 -16.10 -1.54 13.93
CA TRP A 270 -15.44 -2.04 12.73
C TRP A 270 -14.22 -2.93 13.02
N PRO A 271 -13.34 -2.62 14.00
CA PRO A 271 -12.21 -3.49 14.34
C PRO A 271 -12.63 -4.92 14.72
N GLU A 272 -13.72 -5.06 15.49
CA GLU A 272 -14.26 -6.36 15.88
C GLU A 272 -14.82 -7.10 14.66
N LYS A 273 -15.53 -6.40 13.76
CA LYS A 273 -16.00 -6.99 12.50
C LYS A 273 -14.85 -7.46 11.62
N ALA A 274 -13.76 -6.69 11.55
CA ALA A 274 -12.57 -7.05 10.79
C ALA A 274 -11.88 -8.28 11.38
N ARG A 275 -11.70 -8.35 12.70
CA ARG A 275 -11.15 -9.53 13.38
C ARG A 275 -12.01 -10.77 13.15
N ASN A 276 -13.32 -10.68 13.40
CA ASN A 276 -14.25 -11.80 13.18
C ASN A 276 -14.27 -12.26 11.71
N PHE A 277 -14.12 -11.33 10.77
CA PHE A 277 -13.98 -11.66 9.35
C PHE A 277 -12.72 -12.49 9.09
N LEU A 278 -11.56 -12.07 9.61
CA LEU A 278 -10.30 -12.82 9.45
C LEU A 278 -10.38 -14.20 10.08
N GLU A 279 -10.95 -14.33 11.28
CA GLU A 279 -11.12 -15.62 11.96
C GLU A 279 -12.07 -16.54 11.19
N LYS A 280 -13.25 -16.05 10.79
CA LYS A 280 -14.23 -16.80 10.02
C LYS A 280 -13.66 -17.34 8.71
N HIS A 281 -12.80 -16.57 8.05
CA HIS A 281 -12.17 -16.95 6.79
C HIS A 281 -10.78 -17.59 6.96
N GLN A 282 -10.38 -17.89 8.21
CA GLN A 282 -9.09 -18.52 8.55
C GLN A 282 -7.86 -17.76 8.03
N LEU A 283 -7.94 -16.43 7.95
CA LEU A 283 -6.89 -15.55 7.41
C LEU A 283 -5.92 -15.01 8.46
N MET A 284 -6.18 -15.25 9.75
CA MET A 284 -5.35 -14.72 10.84
C MET A 284 -3.88 -15.11 10.72
N HIS A 285 -3.58 -16.31 10.22
CA HIS A 285 -2.22 -16.83 10.07
C HIS A 285 -1.34 -16.03 9.10
N PHE A 286 -1.92 -15.23 8.20
CA PHE A 286 -1.15 -14.36 7.29
C PHE A 286 -0.57 -13.11 7.99
N PHE A 287 -1.00 -12.82 9.23
CA PHE A 287 -0.73 -11.57 9.93
C PHE A 287 -0.06 -11.74 11.31
N GLN A 288 0.34 -12.96 11.67
CA GLN A 288 0.99 -13.30 12.94
C GLN A 288 2.52 -13.16 12.87
#